data_AF-A0A6L5K0B8-F1
#
_entry.id   AF-A0A6L5K0B8-F1
#
_cell.length_a   1.000
_cell.length_b   1.000
_cell.length_c   1.000
_cell.angle_alpha   90.00
_cell.angle_beta   90.00
_cell.angle_gamma   90.00
#
_symmetry.space_group_name_H-M   'P 1'
#
loop_
_entity.id
_entity.type
_entity.pdbx_description
1 polymer ?
#
loop_
_entity_poly.entity_id
_entity_poly.type
_entity_poly.pdbx_seq_one_letter_code
_entity_poly.pdbx_strand_id
1 'polypeptide(L)'
;MFIGQPNCGKSTLFNAIAGLKADTSNFPGTSVEHTHSKVSFEGTILNIIDLPGTYSLNPSDPAEKVALVHLFHEKPDLVINVIDASILGRSLELTMELIELGYPMIIVLNMVDMAEKKGMEIDT
;
A
#
# COMPACT_ATOMS: atom_id res chain seq x y z
N MET A 1 -5.52 2.64 4.54
CA MET A 1 -5.34 1.38 3.79
C MET A 1 -4.04 1.47 2.99
N PHE A 2 -3.15 0.51 3.15
CA PHE A 2 -1.86 0.49 2.45
C PHE A 2 -2.00 -0.23 1.11
N ILE A 3 -1.51 0.42 0.06
CA ILE A 3 -1.45 -0.11 -1.30
C ILE A 3 -0.11 0.27 -1.92
N GLY A 4 0.32 -0.49 -2.92
CA GLY A 4 1.61 -0.28 -3.57
C GLY A 4 2.04 -1.53 -4.30
N GLN A 5 3.09 -1.40 -5.09
CA GLN A 5 3.61 -2.51 -5.87
C GLN A 5 4.21 -3.60 -4.98
N PRO A 6 4.22 -4.87 -5.43
CA PRO A 6 4.99 -5.90 -4.76
C PRO A 6 6.44 -5.44 -4.54
N ASN A 7 6.97 -5.72 -3.34
CA ASN A 7 8.34 -5.38 -2.93
C ASN A 7 8.70 -3.89 -2.81
N CYS A 8 7.75 -2.95 -2.87
CA CYS A 8 8.02 -1.51 -2.61
C CYS A 8 8.29 -1.16 -1.13
N GLY A 9 8.36 -2.15 -0.24
CA GLY A 9 8.55 -1.97 1.21
C GLY A 9 7.28 -1.60 2.00
N LYS A 10 6.11 -1.68 1.37
CA LYS A 10 4.79 -1.49 2.01
C LYS A 10 4.61 -2.22 3.33
N SER A 11 4.89 -3.53 3.37
CA SER A 11 4.74 -4.33 4.61
C SER A 11 5.78 -3.96 5.68
N THR A 12 6.96 -3.46 5.29
CA THR A 12 7.96 -2.95 6.25
C THR A 12 7.44 -1.69 6.93
N LEU A 13 6.91 -0.75 6.15
CA LEU A 13 6.28 0.47 6.68
C LEU A 13 5.07 0.16 7.55
N PHE A 14 4.19 -0.75 7.09
CA PHE A 14 3.03 -1.20 7.85
C PHE A 14 3.46 -1.72 9.23
N ASN A 15 4.44 -2.63 9.28
CA ASN A 15 4.90 -3.23 10.52
C ASN A 15 5.57 -2.20 11.46
N ALA A 16 6.29 -1.23 10.90
CA ALA A 16 6.86 -0.13 11.70
C ALA A 16 5.77 0.70 12.40
N ILE A 17 4.61 0.87 11.76
CA ILE A 17 3.47 1.62 12.30
C ILE A 17 2.62 0.75 13.25
N ALA A 18 2.35 -0.51 12.86
CA ALA A 18 1.53 -1.45 13.64
C ALA A 18 2.22 -1.92 14.94
N GLY A 19 3.55 -1.99 14.94
CA GLY A 19 4.33 -2.56 16.02
C GLY A 19 3.98 -4.04 16.26
N LEU A 20 3.88 -4.44 17.53
CA LEU A 20 3.57 -5.83 17.92
C LEU A 20 2.10 -6.24 17.75
N LYS A 21 1.25 -5.36 17.19
CA LYS A 21 -0.21 -5.57 17.08
C LYS A 21 -0.65 -5.96 15.66
N ALA A 22 0.28 -6.38 14.81
CA ALA A 22 -0.04 -6.82 13.45
C ALA A 22 -0.61 -8.24 13.50
N ASP A 23 -1.84 -8.40 12.99
CA ASP A 23 -2.50 -9.68 12.85
C ASP A 23 -2.68 -10.00 11.35
N THR A 24 -2.52 -11.26 10.97
CA THR A 24 -2.72 -11.74 9.59
C THR A 24 -3.92 -12.66 9.53
N SER A 25 -4.81 -12.42 8.56
CA SER A 25 -5.98 -13.27 8.30
C SER A 25 -6.28 -13.35 6.80
N ASN A 26 -7.10 -14.31 6.40
CA ASN A 26 -7.53 -14.44 5.00
C ASN A 26 -8.70 -13.52 4.70
N PHE A 27 -8.75 -12.94 3.50
CA PHE A 27 -9.96 -12.28 3.02
C PHE A 27 -11.12 -13.29 2.93
N PRO A 28 -12.36 -12.90 3.26
CA PRO A 28 -13.51 -13.80 3.30
C PRO A 28 -13.68 -14.62 2.02
N GLY A 29 -13.71 -15.94 2.15
CA GLY A 29 -13.92 -16.85 1.02
C GLY A 29 -12.70 -17.02 0.10
N THR A 30 -11.52 -16.62 0.53
CA THR A 30 -10.29 -16.70 -0.26
C THR A 30 -9.14 -17.31 0.55
N SER A 31 -8.07 -17.73 -0.12
CA SER A 31 -6.78 -18.07 0.49
C SER A 31 -5.79 -16.89 0.48
N VAL A 32 -6.27 -15.68 0.20
CA VAL A 32 -5.43 -14.48 0.08
C VAL A 32 -5.34 -13.83 1.44
N GLU A 33 -4.13 -13.71 1.96
CA GLU A 33 -3.87 -13.10 3.26
C GLU A 33 -3.85 -11.56 3.18
N HIS A 34 -4.27 -10.93 4.28
CA HIS A 34 -4.02 -9.51 4.56
C HIS A 34 -3.56 -9.35 6.00
N THR A 35 -2.74 -8.34 6.22
CA THR A 35 -2.32 -7.96 7.56
C THR A 35 -3.10 -6.72 7.98
N HIS A 36 -3.59 -6.69 9.22
CA HIS A 36 -4.35 -5.57 9.75
C HIS A 36 -3.93 -5.29 11.19
N SER A 37 -4.19 -4.06 11.64
CA SER A 37 -3.88 -3.64 12.99
C SER A 37 -4.74 -2.47 13.44
N LYS A 38 -4.87 -2.32 14.76
CA LYS A 38 -5.44 -1.14 15.41
C LYS A 38 -4.34 -0.33 16.07
N VAL A 39 -4.14 0.89 15.57
CA VAL A 39 -3.10 1.81 16.04
C VAL A 39 -3.77 2.99 16.75
N SER A 40 -3.23 3.38 17.91
CA SER A 40 -3.68 4.59 18.60
C SER A 40 -2.77 5.75 18.20
N PHE A 41 -3.35 6.82 17.67
CA PHE A 41 -2.65 8.04 17.28
C PHE A 41 -3.45 9.24 17.76
N GLU A 42 -2.83 10.08 18.61
CA GLU A 42 -3.46 11.29 19.18
C GLU A 42 -4.86 11.05 19.80
N GLY A 43 -5.04 9.90 20.45
CA GLY A 43 -6.32 9.53 21.07
C GLY A 43 -7.37 8.97 20.10
N THR A 44 -7.06 8.88 18.80
CA THR A 44 -7.89 8.25 17.77
C THR A 44 -7.41 6.83 17.49
N ILE A 45 -8.34 5.89 17.35
CA ILE A 45 -8.02 4.52 16.93
C ILE A 45 -8.12 4.45 15.40
N LEU A 46 -6.99 4.21 14.76
CA LEU A 46 -6.88 3.97 13.32
C LEU A 46 -6.91 2.47 13.05
N ASN A 47 -7.80 2.04 12.15
CA ASN A 47 -7.76 0.69 11.59
C ASN A 47 -6.90 0.74 10.33
N ILE A 48 -5.76 0.05 10.37
CA ILE A 48 -4.86 -0.06 9.22
C ILE A 48 -4.91 -1.47 8.66
N ILE A 49 -4.81 -1.56 7.34
CA ILE A 49 -4.78 -2.82 6.60
C ILE A 49 -3.71 -2.72 5.52
N ASP A 50 -2.93 -3.78 5.38
CA ASP A 50 -1.97 -4.01 4.32
C ASP A 50 -2.59 -4.92 3.25
N LEU A 51 -2.82 -4.37 2.06
CA LEU A 51 -3.33 -5.17 0.93
C LEU A 51 -2.19 -5.94 0.25
N PRO A 52 -2.48 -7.07 -0.40
CA PRO A 52 -1.57 -7.66 -1.38
C PRO A 52 -1.04 -6.60 -2.35
N GLY A 53 0.25 -6.71 -2.69
CA GLY A 53 0.85 -5.78 -3.65
C GLY A 53 0.17 -5.91 -5.01
N THR A 54 -0.05 -4.78 -5.68
CA THR A 54 -0.65 -4.75 -7.01
C THR A 54 0.10 -3.81 -7.93
N TYR A 55 0.21 -4.14 -9.21
CA TYR A 55 0.86 -3.27 -10.20
C TYR A 55 -0.09 -2.26 -10.85
N SER A 56 -1.39 -2.55 -10.89
CA SER A 56 -2.40 -1.67 -11.51
C SER A 56 -3.80 -2.02 -10.99
N LEU A 57 -4.80 -1.17 -11.26
CA LEU A 57 -6.21 -1.44 -11.03
C LEU A 57 -6.79 -2.49 -12.00
N ASN A 58 -5.98 -3.04 -12.91
CA ASN A 58 -6.32 -4.18 -13.74
C ASN A 58 -5.58 -5.43 -13.21
N PRO A 59 -6.23 -6.27 -12.38
CA PRO A 59 -5.56 -7.34 -11.68
C PRO A 59 -5.07 -8.43 -12.65
N SER A 60 -3.82 -8.82 -12.49
CA SER A 60 -3.17 -9.87 -13.27
C SER A 60 -3.27 -11.25 -12.60
N ASP A 61 -3.56 -11.29 -11.30
CA ASP A 61 -3.70 -12.52 -10.51
C ASP A 61 -4.84 -12.45 -9.47
N PRO A 62 -5.23 -13.59 -8.86
CA PRO A 62 -6.32 -13.62 -7.88
C PRO A 62 -6.08 -12.78 -6.63
N ALA A 63 -4.84 -12.63 -6.15
CA ALA A 63 -4.52 -11.84 -4.97
C ALA A 63 -4.69 -10.35 -5.24
N GLU A 64 -4.21 -9.87 -6.40
CA GLU A 64 -4.46 -8.50 -6.85
C GLU A 64 -5.96 -8.24 -7.00
N LYS A 65 -6.72 -9.18 -7.58
CA LYS A 65 -8.17 -9.03 -7.72
C LYS A 65 -8.86 -8.88 -6.38
N VAL A 66 -8.48 -9.67 -5.39
CA VAL A 66 -9.05 -9.60 -4.03
C VAL A 66 -8.69 -8.28 -3.35
N ALA A 67 -7.44 -7.81 -3.49
CA ALA A 67 -7.00 -6.52 -2.97
C ALA A 67 -7.84 -5.36 -3.51
N LEU A 68 -8.07 -5.33 -4.82
CA LEU A 68 -8.85 -4.28 -5.48
C LEU A 68 -10.34 -4.35 -5.10
N VAL A 69 -10.94 -5.55 -5.08
CA VAL A 69 -12.32 -5.73 -4.62
C VAL A 69 -12.48 -5.20 -3.20
N HIS A 70 -11.51 -5.46 -2.32
CA HIS A 70 -11.55 -4.98 -0.95
C HIS A 70 -11.39 -3.45 -0.87
N LEU A 71 -10.47 -2.86 -1.64
CA LEU A 71 -10.33 -1.39 -1.75
C LEU A 71 -11.66 -0.71 -2.12
N PHE A 72 -12.35 -1.22 -3.13
CA PHE A 72 -13.63 -0.67 -3.58
C PHE A 72 -14.79 -0.93 -2.62
N HIS A 73 -14.73 -2.03 -1.86
CA HIS A 73 -15.76 -2.40 -0.90
C HIS A 73 -15.67 -1.56 0.38
N GLU A 74 -14.48 -1.50 0.98
CA GLU A 74 -14.26 -0.80 2.26
C GLU A 74 -14.33 0.72 2.12
N LYS A 75 -13.98 1.26 0.95
CA LYS A 75 -13.93 2.72 0.69
C LYS A 75 -13.13 3.45 1.77
N PRO A 76 -11.80 3.27 1.81
CA PRO A 76 -10.99 3.77 2.91
C PRO A 76 -11.03 5.30 3.02
N ASP A 77 -11.02 5.80 4.26
CA ASP A 77 -10.89 7.24 4.54
C ASP A 77 -9.57 7.82 4.04
N LEU A 78 -8.53 6.98 3.95
CA LEU A 78 -7.19 7.35 3.52
C LEU A 78 -6.46 6.16 2.89
N VAL A 79 -5.89 6.39 1.70
CA VAL A 79 -4.95 5.49 1.03
C VAL A 79 -3.51 5.92 1.35
N ILE A 80 -2.69 4.97 1.79
CA ILE A 80 -1.24 5.13 1.89
C ILE A 80 -0.64 4.37 0.71
N ASN A 81 -0.27 5.10 -0.33
CA ASN A 81 0.33 4.53 -1.54
C ASN A 81 1.86 4.52 -1.41
N VAL A 82 2.43 3.33 -1.21
CA VAL A 82 3.88 3.16 -1.05
C VAL A 82 4.50 2.89 -2.42
N ILE A 83 5.46 3.73 -2.82
CA ILE A 83 6.13 3.67 -4.12
C ILE A 83 7.63 3.47 -3.96
N ASP A 84 8.25 2.78 -4.91
CA ASP A 84 9.70 2.53 -4.93
C ASP A 84 10.39 3.61 -5.79
N ALA A 85 11.13 4.49 -5.12
CA ALA A 85 11.91 5.57 -5.73
C ALA A 85 12.89 5.08 -6.80
N SER A 86 13.42 3.86 -6.67
CA SER A 86 14.42 3.30 -7.56
C SER A 86 13.85 2.78 -8.89
N ILE A 87 12.52 2.71 -9.00
CA ILE A 87 11.75 2.35 -10.21
C ILE A 87 10.53 3.28 -10.39
N LEU A 88 10.70 4.56 -10.07
CA LEU A 88 9.64 5.56 -9.91
C LEU A 88 8.62 5.58 -11.07
N GLY A 89 9.07 5.52 -12.33
CA GLY A 89 8.18 5.53 -13.49
C GLY A 89 7.14 4.41 -13.47
N ARG A 90 7.54 3.19 -13.07
CA ARG A 90 6.62 2.06 -12.92
C ARG A 90 5.72 2.24 -11.70
N SER A 91 6.23 2.76 -10.58
CA SER A 91 5.41 2.98 -9.38
C SER A 91 4.36 4.09 -9.54
N LEU A 92 4.63 5.07 -10.40
CA LEU A 92 3.69 6.13 -10.70
C LEU A 92 2.51 5.66 -11.56
N GLU A 93 2.60 4.56 -12.31
CA GLU A 93 1.47 4.02 -13.09
C GLU A 93 0.27 3.71 -12.19
N LEU A 94 0.46 2.89 -11.15
CA LEU A 94 -0.57 2.61 -10.15
C LEU A 94 -1.04 3.89 -9.44
N THR A 95 -0.11 4.80 -9.15
CA THR A 95 -0.42 6.05 -8.46
C THR A 95 -1.42 6.89 -9.25
N MET A 96 -1.24 7.00 -10.57
CA MET A 96 -2.14 7.73 -11.46
C MET A 96 -3.55 7.11 -11.44
N GLU A 97 -3.64 5.79 -11.55
CA GLU A 97 -4.93 5.09 -11.50
C GLU A 97 -5.65 5.29 -10.16
N LEU A 98 -4.91 5.27 -9.04
CA LEU A 98 -5.48 5.51 -7.71
C LEU A 98 -5.95 6.97 -7.53
N ILE A 99 -5.28 7.94 -8.15
CA ILE A 99 -5.72 9.35 -8.15
C ILE A 99 -7.08 9.49 -8.82
N GLU A 100 -7.32 8.76 -9.92
CA GLU A 100 -8.60 8.79 -10.64
C GLU A 100 -9.78 8.24 -9.80
N LEU A 101 -9.50 7.41 -8.79
CA LEU A 101 -10.52 6.91 -7.85
C LEU A 101 -11.00 7.99 -6.86
N GLY A 102 -10.26 9.08 -6.70
CA GLY A 102 -10.65 10.21 -5.85
C GLY A 102 -10.57 9.96 -4.34
N TYR A 103 -9.92 8.88 -3.89
CA TYR A 103 -9.67 8.67 -2.47
C TYR A 103 -8.62 9.67 -1.95
N PRO A 104 -8.78 10.21 -0.73
CA PRO A 104 -7.69 10.90 -0.05
C PRO A 104 -6.46 9.99 0.01
N MET A 105 -5.31 10.50 -0.41
CA MET A 105 -4.10 9.70 -0.57
C MET A 105 -2.86 10.42 -0.04
N ILE A 106 -2.00 9.68 0.65
CA ILE A 106 -0.61 10.04 0.92
C ILE A 106 0.28 9.12 0.09
N ILE A 107 1.20 9.70 -0.66
CA ILE A 107 2.26 8.97 -1.37
C ILE A 107 3.46 8.87 -0.43
N VAL A 108 3.94 7.64 -0.20
CA VAL A 108 5.15 7.37 0.57
C VAL A 108 6.25 6.93 -0.38
N LEU A 109 7.22 7.81 -0.58
CA LEU A 109 8.41 7.54 -1.39
C LEU A 109 9.41 6.70 -0.60
N ASN A 110 9.52 5.42 -0.93
CA ASN A 110 10.42 4.47 -0.26
C ASN A 110 11.61 4.09 -1.17
N MET A 111 12.61 3.38 -0.61
CA MET A 111 13.81 2.93 -1.34
C MET A 111 14.64 4.09 -1.94
N VAL A 112 14.63 5.25 -1.29
CA VAL A 112 15.35 6.46 -1.73
C VAL A 112 16.86 6.19 -1.79
N ASP A 113 17.42 5.46 -0.83
CA ASP A 113 18.84 5.09 -0.84
C ASP A 113 19.23 4.24 -2.06
N MET A 114 18.30 3.40 -2.55
CA MET A 114 18.50 2.62 -3.79
C MET A 114 18.41 3.50 -5.03
N ALA A 115 17.56 4.51 -5.02
CA ALA A 115 17.45 5.50 -6.10
C ALA A 115 18.73 6.34 -6.20
N GLU A 116 19.25 6.83 -5.06
CA GLU A 116 20.51 7.57 -4.98
C GLU A 116 21.70 6.74 -5.49
N LYS A 117 21.79 5.45 -5.12
CA LYS A 117 22.82 4.52 -5.63
C LYS A 117 22.75 4.33 -7.15
N LYS A 118 21.58 4.52 -7.76
CA LYS A 118 21.39 4.49 -9.21
C LYS A 118 21.66 5.85 -9.87
N GLY A 119 22.02 6.88 -9.09
CA GLY A 119 22.26 8.24 -9.56
C GLY A 119 20.97 9.01 -9.87
N MET A 120 19.84 8.62 -9.26
CA MET A 120 18.58 9.35 -9.40
C MET A 120 18.50 10.47 -8.36
N GLU A 121 18.13 11.66 -8.82
CA GLU A 121 17.75 12.79 -7.96
C GLU A 121 16.24 12.97 -8.05
N ILE A 122 15.56 13.03 -6.91
CA ILE A 122 14.12 13.21 -6.81
C ILE A 122 13.86 14.49 -6.04
N ASP A 123 13.17 15.43 -6.67
CA ASP A 123 12.72 16.67 -6.04
C ASP A 123 11.44 16.39 -5.24
N THR A 124 11.50 16.60 -3.92
CA THR A 124 10.45 16.26 -2.95
C THR A 124 9.95 17.47 -2.21
#